data_AF-A0A447QNE7-F1
#
_entry.id   AF-A0A447QNE7-F1
#
_cell.length_a   1.000
_cell.length_b   1.000
_cell.length_c   1.000
_cell.angle_alpha   90.00
_cell.angle_beta   90.00
_cell.angle_gamma   90.00
#
_symmetry.space_group_name_H-M   'P 1'
#
loop_
_entity.id
_entity.type
_entity.pdbx_description
1 polymer ?
#
loop_
_entity_poly.entity_id
_entity_poly.type
_entity_poly.pdbx_seq_one_letter_code
_entity_poly.pdbx_strand_id
1 'polypeptide(L)'
;MLLNNYLIDFFRKNLNTSWDPNEQLKRKLAEHISVQCTQNTYNEKVLINNLGFLLNERLQLNQDVFRYVINELAKKGYIFNYHDKLLIQNALNRIDLNFSDWFSSQFPSCFEESIISHAENKRNKSFIDIDWHLAEDKKSDDVIESIFCSFIHYAFIKNDEISEDFSIEQLHKESFWEYLKNNHSEQINRKNGLSIVNATSIIEKCTSYEESLSCIFNVIEEQYTTLDNHSYLAFLFDDSIVNRWEIIADLSIYAEKFIETSLNKKFFEYKRVESDTCSHVKELDIAKARFELLNEGFTYKDCYVAYESGIENIIVLFEKNMRDERIVPCPTCRSNNVRGNSYPVLGVKSWECNNIFCGDKSKYNRGKRYSLVSIMRQQAILDDRNIICKEVLKNWRRDISHIDSKKEIYSFLISCYSLADDTVNIINNSEIEVTFPYRNISILKWKVKPNLNYYRKYESLHFFSRFLVEKKTKINVKSPILNITGRDDIKLYNGDCFEVLSKLPESIFDGAITSPPYYNAKEYSNWKNIYCYLYDMYGMFQETYRTFKDGGYFSLTFLIILIMKTQLSSLKWEKNA
;
A
#
# COMPACT_ATOMS: atom_id res chain seq x y z
N MET A 1 -35.01 -27.52 9.04
CA MET A 1 -34.55 -28.92 9.17
C MET A 1 -34.49 -29.64 7.82
N LEU A 2 -35.58 -29.74 7.06
CA LEU A 2 -35.58 -30.44 5.76
C LEU A 2 -34.58 -29.87 4.74
N LEU A 3 -34.52 -28.53 4.59
CA LEU A 3 -33.58 -27.89 3.65
C LEU A 3 -32.10 -28.02 4.07
N ASN A 4 -31.81 -27.94 5.37
CA ASN A 4 -30.43 -28.07 5.88
C ASN A 4 -29.85 -29.44 5.54
N ASN A 5 -30.61 -30.50 5.83
CA ASN A 5 -30.21 -31.88 5.56
C ASN A 5 -30.07 -32.10 4.05
N TYR A 6 -31.02 -31.60 3.26
CA TYR A 6 -30.93 -31.65 1.80
C TYR A 6 -29.63 -31.04 1.26
N LEU A 7 -29.23 -29.84 1.70
CA LEU A 7 -28.02 -29.19 1.20
C LEU A 7 -26.73 -29.92 1.62
N ILE A 8 -26.71 -30.49 2.83
CA ILE A 8 -25.58 -31.32 3.31
C ILE A 8 -25.50 -32.61 2.47
N ASP A 9 -26.61 -33.33 2.32
CA ASP A 9 -26.68 -34.58 1.56
C ASP A 9 -26.35 -34.35 0.08
N PHE A 10 -26.84 -33.24 -0.49
CA PHE A 10 -26.53 -32.81 -1.84
C PHE A 10 -25.02 -32.59 -2.02
N PHE A 11 -24.38 -31.86 -1.11
CA PHE A 11 -22.95 -31.61 -1.14
C PHE A 11 -22.14 -32.91 -1.06
N ARG A 12 -22.48 -33.77 -0.09
CA ARG A 12 -21.78 -35.05 0.14
C ARG A 12 -21.90 -36.00 -1.04
N LYS A 13 -23.10 -36.13 -1.60
CA LYS A 13 -23.37 -37.00 -2.75
C LYS A 13 -22.59 -36.57 -3.99
N ASN A 14 -22.52 -35.26 -4.27
CA ASN A 14 -21.86 -34.77 -5.49
C ASN A 14 -20.32 -34.78 -5.38
N LEU A 15 -19.75 -34.59 -4.20
CA LEU A 15 -18.29 -34.64 -3.98
C LEU A 15 -17.75 -36.02 -3.56
N ASN A 16 -18.63 -37.02 -3.42
CA ASN A 16 -18.30 -38.34 -2.90
C ASN A 16 -17.49 -38.28 -1.58
N THR A 17 -17.94 -37.46 -0.63
CA THR A 17 -17.21 -37.25 0.64
C THR A 17 -17.94 -37.84 1.84
N SER A 18 -17.14 -38.42 2.73
CA SER A 18 -17.56 -38.88 4.05
C SER A 18 -17.66 -37.74 5.07
N TRP A 19 -17.16 -36.55 4.76
CA TRP A 19 -17.17 -35.37 5.62
C TRP A 19 -18.60 -34.99 6.06
N ASP A 20 -18.75 -34.67 7.34
CA ASP A 20 -20.00 -34.19 7.95
C ASP A 20 -19.72 -32.93 8.76
N PRO A 21 -20.50 -31.85 8.60
CA PRO A 21 -20.32 -30.64 9.39
C PRO A 21 -20.51 -30.93 10.88
N ASN A 22 -19.65 -30.35 11.72
CA ASN A 22 -19.83 -30.45 13.17
C ASN A 22 -21.14 -29.77 13.64
N GLU A 23 -21.56 -30.07 14.86
CA GLU A 23 -22.82 -29.54 15.44
C GLU A 23 -22.87 -28.01 15.49
N GLN A 24 -21.72 -27.35 15.66
CA GLN A 24 -21.67 -25.89 15.65
C GLN A 24 -21.98 -25.32 14.26
N LEU A 25 -21.43 -25.93 13.21
CA LEU A 25 -21.68 -25.52 11.82
C LEU A 25 -23.11 -25.85 11.40
N LYS A 26 -23.65 -27.01 11.79
CA LYS A 26 -25.07 -27.36 11.57
C LYS A 26 -26.02 -26.34 12.21
N ARG A 27 -25.73 -25.91 13.45
CA ARG A 27 -26.51 -24.86 14.14
C ARG A 27 -26.45 -23.53 13.39
N LYS A 28 -25.26 -23.08 13.01
CA LYS A 28 -25.11 -21.82 12.25
C LYS A 28 -25.77 -21.89 10.87
N LEU A 29 -25.76 -23.05 10.22
CA LEU A 29 -26.47 -23.26 8.96
C LEU A 29 -27.98 -23.10 9.15
N ALA A 30 -28.54 -23.68 10.22
CA ALA A 30 -29.95 -23.51 10.54
C ALA A 30 -30.31 -22.04 10.79
N GLU A 31 -29.47 -21.31 11.54
CA GLU A 31 -29.62 -19.88 11.75
C GLU A 31 -29.57 -19.10 10.42
N HIS A 32 -28.56 -19.37 9.58
CA HIS A 32 -28.39 -18.71 8.29
C HIS A 32 -29.61 -18.92 7.37
N ILE A 33 -30.07 -20.17 7.25
CA ILE A 33 -31.24 -20.52 6.45
C ILE A 33 -32.48 -19.83 7.00
N SER A 34 -32.68 -19.79 8.33
CA SER A 34 -33.85 -19.13 8.93
C SER A 34 -33.95 -17.65 8.57
N VAL A 35 -32.81 -16.96 8.41
CA VAL A 35 -32.74 -15.55 7.99
C VAL A 35 -33.01 -15.41 6.48
N GLN A 36 -32.59 -16.40 5.68
CA GLN A 36 -32.74 -16.40 4.22
C GLN A 36 -34.08 -17.00 3.73
N CYS A 37 -34.90 -17.60 4.60
CA CYS A 37 -36.13 -18.34 4.28
C CYS A 37 -37.22 -17.57 3.50
N THR A 38 -37.02 -16.29 3.18
CA THR A 38 -37.84 -15.54 2.21
C THR A 38 -37.38 -15.73 0.75
N GLN A 39 -36.26 -16.41 0.52
CA GLN A 39 -35.66 -16.66 -0.79
C GLN A 39 -35.72 -18.17 -1.11
N ASN A 40 -36.29 -18.52 -2.27
CA ASN A 40 -36.18 -19.88 -2.81
C ASN A 40 -34.73 -20.18 -3.19
N THR A 41 -34.25 -21.39 -2.89
CA THR A 41 -32.98 -21.89 -3.43
C THR A 41 -33.07 -22.05 -4.94
N TYR A 42 -31.90 -22.09 -5.58
CA TYR A 42 -31.80 -22.46 -6.98
C TYR A 42 -32.30 -23.88 -7.28
N ASN A 43 -32.55 -24.12 -8.58
CA ASN A 43 -32.74 -25.47 -9.08
C ASN A 43 -31.45 -26.30 -8.97
N GLU A 44 -31.59 -27.61 -9.03
CA GLU A 44 -30.50 -28.57 -8.84
C GLU A 44 -29.34 -28.36 -9.83
N LYS A 45 -29.64 -28.05 -11.09
CA LYS A 45 -28.64 -27.81 -12.15
C LYS A 45 -27.71 -26.65 -11.78
N VAL A 46 -28.24 -25.54 -11.31
CA VAL A 46 -27.44 -24.37 -10.90
C VAL A 46 -26.60 -24.68 -9.66
N LEU A 47 -27.16 -25.44 -8.69
CA LEU A 47 -26.40 -25.88 -7.51
C LEU A 47 -25.21 -26.76 -7.88
N ILE A 48 -25.39 -27.69 -8.84
CA ILE A 48 -24.30 -28.52 -9.38
C ILE A 48 -23.20 -27.66 -10.00
N ASN A 49 -23.57 -26.70 -10.85
CA ASN A 49 -22.60 -25.86 -11.55
C ASN A 49 -21.79 -24.99 -10.58
N ASN A 50 -22.46 -24.39 -9.59
CA ASN A 50 -21.81 -23.59 -8.55
C ASN A 50 -20.85 -24.44 -7.71
N LEU A 51 -21.26 -25.66 -7.32
CA LEU A 51 -20.40 -26.57 -6.56
C LEU A 51 -19.17 -27.01 -7.37
N GLY A 52 -19.34 -27.32 -8.66
CA GLY A 52 -18.24 -27.67 -9.55
C GLY A 52 -17.23 -26.53 -9.73
N PHE A 53 -17.72 -25.30 -9.88
CA PHE A 53 -16.87 -24.10 -9.92
C PHE A 53 -16.05 -23.93 -8.64
N LEU A 54 -16.70 -24.02 -7.47
CA LEU A 54 -16.03 -23.87 -6.17
C LEU A 54 -14.99 -24.95 -5.92
N LEU A 55 -15.28 -26.20 -6.31
CA LEU A 55 -14.32 -27.29 -6.23
C LEU A 55 -13.06 -26.98 -7.05
N ASN A 56 -13.25 -26.63 -8.32
CA ASN A 56 -12.17 -26.28 -9.25
C ASN A 56 -11.33 -25.10 -8.75
N GLU A 57 -11.97 -24.06 -8.24
CA GLU A 57 -11.32 -22.86 -7.75
C GLU A 57 -10.55 -23.13 -6.45
N ARG A 58 -11.16 -23.77 -5.45
CA ARG A 58 -10.55 -23.97 -4.12
C ARG A 58 -9.39 -24.97 -4.16
N LEU A 59 -9.49 -26.00 -4.99
CA LEU A 59 -8.44 -27.00 -5.18
C LEU A 59 -7.48 -26.64 -6.31
N GLN A 60 -7.72 -25.53 -7.02
CA GLN A 60 -6.88 -25.06 -8.13
C GLN A 60 -6.70 -26.12 -9.24
N LEU A 61 -7.72 -26.94 -9.50
CA LEU A 61 -7.64 -28.10 -10.41
C LEU A 61 -7.29 -27.71 -11.85
N ASN A 62 -7.60 -26.48 -12.26
CA ASN A 62 -7.32 -25.95 -13.59
C ASN A 62 -6.13 -24.98 -13.63
N GLN A 63 -5.34 -24.87 -12.56
CA GLN A 63 -4.27 -23.87 -12.47
C GLN A 63 -3.18 -24.06 -13.53
N ASP A 64 -2.84 -25.30 -13.85
CA ASP A 64 -1.83 -25.60 -14.87
C ASP A 64 -2.36 -25.34 -16.29
N VAL A 65 -3.64 -25.64 -16.53
CA VAL A 65 -4.31 -25.29 -17.80
C VAL A 65 -4.38 -23.78 -17.98
N PHE A 66 -4.74 -23.05 -16.93
CA PHE A 66 -4.73 -21.59 -16.93
C PHE A 66 -3.33 -21.03 -17.24
N ARG A 67 -2.29 -21.53 -16.57
CA ARG A 67 -0.89 -21.14 -16.84
C ARG A 67 -0.48 -21.43 -18.27
N TYR A 68 -0.87 -22.59 -18.81
CA TYR A 68 -0.62 -22.94 -20.20
C TYR A 68 -1.24 -21.92 -21.16
N VAL A 69 -2.54 -21.61 -21.02
CA VAL A 69 -3.23 -20.63 -21.87
C VAL A 69 -2.53 -19.28 -21.85
N ILE A 70 -2.24 -18.74 -20.65
CA ILE A 70 -1.60 -17.43 -20.52
C ILE A 70 -0.19 -17.43 -21.12
N ASN A 71 0.62 -18.47 -20.88
CA ASN A 71 2.00 -18.52 -21.36
C ASN A 71 2.09 -18.70 -22.88
N GLU A 72 1.27 -19.58 -23.46
CA GLU A 72 1.31 -19.82 -24.91
C GLU A 72 0.77 -18.63 -25.70
N LEU A 73 -0.27 -17.95 -25.21
CA LEU A 73 -0.78 -16.72 -25.83
C LEU A 73 0.23 -15.57 -25.68
N ALA A 74 0.92 -15.45 -24.55
CA ALA A 74 1.97 -14.46 -24.36
C ALA A 74 3.16 -14.65 -25.31
N LYS A 75 3.55 -15.91 -25.61
CA LYS A 75 4.57 -16.20 -26.64
C LYS A 75 4.18 -15.70 -28.03
N LYS A 76 2.87 -15.58 -28.30
CA LYS A 76 2.32 -15.02 -29.54
C LYS A 76 2.10 -13.51 -29.47
N GLY A 77 2.48 -12.85 -28.38
CA GLY A 77 2.35 -11.41 -28.19
C GLY A 77 1.04 -10.96 -27.52
N TYR A 78 0.13 -11.88 -27.21
CA TYR A 78 -1.13 -11.55 -26.52
C TYR A 78 -0.91 -11.45 -25.01
N ILE A 79 -1.13 -10.26 -24.44
CA ILE A 79 -0.96 -10.01 -23.01
C ILE A 79 -2.30 -9.65 -22.39
N PHE A 80 -2.64 -10.37 -21.32
CA PHE A 80 -3.87 -10.17 -20.54
C PHE A 80 -3.59 -9.35 -19.28
N ASN A 81 -4.46 -8.40 -18.99
CA ASN A 81 -4.42 -7.69 -17.70
C ASN A 81 -4.93 -8.59 -16.55
N TYR A 82 -4.93 -8.09 -15.32
CA TYR A 82 -5.38 -8.86 -14.15
C TYR A 82 -6.84 -9.36 -14.28
N HIS A 83 -7.74 -8.55 -14.83
CA HIS A 83 -9.15 -8.88 -14.96
C HIS A 83 -9.40 -9.91 -16.06
N ASP A 84 -8.78 -9.72 -17.22
CA ASP A 84 -8.84 -10.70 -18.31
C ASP A 84 -8.35 -12.08 -17.80
N LYS A 85 -7.25 -12.10 -17.02
CA LYS A 85 -6.73 -13.33 -16.39
C LYS A 85 -7.75 -13.94 -15.42
N LEU A 86 -8.42 -13.13 -14.61
CA LEU A 86 -9.44 -13.61 -13.68
C LEU A 86 -10.66 -14.19 -14.43
N LEU A 87 -11.11 -13.53 -15.51
CA LEU A 87 -12.19 -14.03 -16.36
C LEU A 87 -11.83 -15.37 -16.99
N ILE A 88 -10.63 -15.48 -17.58
CA ILE A 88 -10.14 -16.72 -18.20
C ILE A 88 -10.07 -17.84 -17.16
N GLN A 89 -9.50 -17.57 -15.97
CA GLN A 89 -9.39 -18.56 -14.91
C GLN A 89 -10.77 -19.02 -14.42
N ASN A 90 -11.70 -18.10 -14.25
CA ASN A 90 -13.05 -18.43 -13.80
C ASN A 90 -13.83 -19.24 -14.86
N ALA A 91 -13.71 -18.89 -16.14
CA ALA A 91 -14.31 -19.66 -17.23
C ALA A 91 -13.75 -21.08 -17.29
N LEU A 92 -12.45 -21.27 -17.09
CA LEU A 92 -11.84 -22.60 -17.00
C LEU A 92 -12.42 -23.43 -15.83
N ASN A 93 -12.73 -22.77 -14.69
CA ASN A 93 -13.28 -23.43 -13.52
C ASN A 93 -14.77 -23.82 -13.64
N ARG A 94 -15.51 -23.30 -14.62
CA ARG A 94 -16.93 -23.65 -14.84
C ARG A 94 -17.09 -24.98 -15.56
N ILE A 95 -17.76 -25.94 -14.94
CA ILE A 95 -18.01 -27.27 -15.55
C ILE A 95 -19.09 -27.24 -16.65
N ASP A 96 -19.95 -26.23 -16.64
CA ASP A 96 -21.12 -26.08 -17.51
C ASP A 96 -20.89 -25.22 -18.75
N LEU A 97 -19.76 -24.51 -18.79
CA LEU A 97 -19.40 -23.58 -19.85
C LEU A 97 -18.48 -24.26 -20.86
N ASN A 98 -18.69 -24.09 -22.17
CA ASN A 98 -17.69 -24.44 -23.17
C ASN A 98 -16.63 -23.33 -23.21
N PHE A 99 -15.41 -23.62 -22.76
CA PHE A 99 -14.36 -22.61 -22.66
C PHE A 99 -13.91 -22.12 -24.04
N SER A 100 -13.93 -22.99 -25.05
CA SER A 100 -13.54 -22.62 -26.41
C SER A 100 -14.49 -21.60 -27.02
N ASP A 101 -15.79 -21.87 -26.94
CA ASP A 101 -16.82 -20.98 -27.47
C ASP A 101 -16.79 -19.64 -26.72
N TRP A 102 -16.73 -19.69 -25.38
CA TRP A 102 -16.63 -18.50 -24.54
C TRP A 102 -15.39 -17.66 -24.86
N PHE A 103 -14.21 -18.29 -24.98
CA PHE A 103 -12.98 -17.56 -25.25
C PHE A 103 -13.02 -16.92 -26.64
N SER A 104 -13.55 -17.62 -27.64
CA SER A 104 -13.71 -17.08 -29.00
C SER A 104 -14.63 -15.86 -29.05
N SER A 105 -15.68 -15.85 -28.21
CA SER A 105 -16.62 -14.74 -28.10
C SER A 105 -16.01 -13.53 -27.37
N GLN A 106 -15.32 -13.77 -26.25
CA GLN A 106 -14.80 -12.71 -25.38
C GLN A 106 -13.46 -12.13 -25.85
N PHE A 107 -12.61 -12.95 -26.48
CA PHE A 107 -11.28 -12.57 -26.94
C PHE A 107 -11.04 -12.98 -28.41
N PRO A 108 -11.89 -12.53 -29.36
CA PRO A 108 -11.82 -12.98 -30.75
C PRO A 108 -10.48 -12.68 -31.43
N SER A 109 -9.86 -11.55 -31.10
CA SER A 109 -8.55 -11.15 -31.65
C SER A 109 -7.36 -11.95 -31.10
N CYS A 110 -7.57 -12.70 -30.01
CA CYS A 110 -6.54 -13.50 -29.35
C CYS A 110 -6.85 -15.01 -29.44
N PHE A 111 -7.86 -15.41 -30.22
CA PHE A 111 -8.29 -16.79 -30.31
C PHE A 111 -7.30 -17.63 -31.13
N GLU A 112 -6.78 -18.67 -30.50
CA GLU A 112 -5.79 -19.57 -31.08
C GLU A 112 -6.27 -21.02 -30.92
N GLU A 113 -6.86 -21.57 -31.98
CA GLU A 113 -7.60 -22.84 -31.94
C GLU A 113 -6.80 -23.97 -31.27
N SER A 114 -5.55 -24.17 -31.67
CA SER A 114 -4.68 -25.20 -31.08
C SER A 114 -4.45 -25.05 -29.56
N ILE A 115 -4.37 -23.81 -29.05
CA ILE A 115 -4.15 -23.52 -27.64
C ILE A 115 -5.46 -23.69 -26.86
N ILE A 116 -6.53 -23.10 -27.38
CA ILE A 116 -7.83 -23.05 -26.70
C ILE A 116 -8.51 -24.43 -26.69
N SER A 117 -8.47 -25.17 -27.80
CA SER A 117 -8.98 -26.54 -27.84
C SER A 117 -8.16 -27.48 -26.94
N HIS A 118 -6.84 -27.27 -26.82
CA HIS A 118 -6.02 -28.01 -25.85
C HIS A 118 -6.50 -27.74 -24.41
N ALA A 119 -6.74 -26.48 -24.07
CA ALA A 119 -7.23 -26.08 -22.75
C ALA A 119 -8.62 -26.66 -22.45
N GLU A 120 -9.57 -26.59 -23.40
CA GLU A 120 -10.90 -27.18 -23.27
C GLU A 120 -10.84 -28.70 -23.05
N ASN A 121 -9.91 -29.39 -23.71
CA ASN A 121 -9.73 -30.84 -23.56
C ASN A 121 -9.05 -31.23 -22.24
N LYS A 122 -8.17 -30.38 -21.70
CA LYS A 122 -7.36 -30.71 -20.52
C LYS A 122 -7.94 -30.21 -19.20
N ARG A 123 -8.82 -29.21 -19.21
CA ARG A 123 -9.44 -28.70 -17.98
C ARG A 123 -10.33 -29.75 -17.31
N ASN A 124 -10.41 -29.67 -16.00
CA ASN A 124 -11.31 -30.46 -15.18
C ASN A 124 -12.76 -29.99 -15.36
N LYS A 125 -13.62 -30.88 -15.87
CA LYS A 125 -15.03 -30.63 -16.18
C LYS A 125 -15.99 -31.48 -15.33
N SER A 126 -15.46 -32.25 -14.39
CA SER A 126 -16.23 -33.19 -13.57
C SER A 126 -15.87 -33.07 -12.10
N PHE A 127 -16.73 -33.59 -11.23
CA PHE A 127 -16.38 -33.77 -9.83
C PHE A 127 -15.25 -34.80 -9.68
N ILE A 128 -14.50 -34.67 -8.61
CA ILE A 128 -13.46 -35.62 -8.20
C ILE A 128 -13.83 -36.23 -6.85
N ASP A 129 -13.24 -37.38 -6.52
CA ASP A 129 -13.25 -37.90 -5.15
C ASP A 129 -12.37 -37.00 -4.27
N ILE A 130 -13.02 -36.14 -3.48
CA ILE A 130 -12.31 -35.13 -2.69
C ILE A 130 -11.58 -35.74 -1.49
N ASP A 131 -12.11 -36.81 -0.90
CA ASP A 131 -11.49 -37.51 0.23
C ASP A 131 -10.17 -38.15 -0.21
N TRP A 132 -10.18 -38.79 -1.39
CA TRP A 132 -8.96 -39.33 -1.98
C TRP A 132 -7.96 -38.22 -2.35
N HIS A 133 -8.42 -37.14 -2.97
CA HIS A 133 -7.55 -36.03 -3.39
C HIS A 133 -6.87 -35.32 -2.20
N LEU A 134 -7.54 -35.28 -1.04
CA LEU A 134 -7.04 -34.60 0.16
C LEU A 134 -6.46 -35.56 1.21
N ALA A 135 -6.24 -36.83 0.88
CA ALA A 135 -5.82 -37.85 1.85
C ALA A 135 -4.52 -37.50 2.61
N GLU A 136 -3.59 -36.78 1.97
CA GLU A 136 -2.32 -36.34 2.57
C GLU A 136 -2.37 -34.90 3.14
N ASP A 137 -3.46 -34.16 2.91
CA ASP A 137 -3.61 -32.78 3.38
C ASP A 137 -4.02 -32.79 4.86
N LYS A 138 -3.11 -32.38 5.75
CA LYS A 138 -3.37 -32.29 7.20
C LYS A 138 -4.50 -31.31 7.57
N LYS A 139 -4.97 -30.51 6.62
CA LYS A 139 -6.06 -29.55 6.77
C LYS A 139 -7.22 -29.87 5.82
N SER A 140 -7.38 -31.12 5.41
CA SER A 140 -8.46 -31.59 4.54
C SER A 140 -9.84 -31.12 5.01
N ASP A 141 -10.13 -31.22 6.32
CA ASP A 141 -11.38 -30.74 6.91
C ASP A 141 -11.61 -29.24 6.70
N ASP A 142 -10.58 -28.40 6.86
CA ASP A 142 -10.68 -26.96 6.60
C ASP A 142 -10.98 -26.68 5.12
N VAL A 143 -10.42 -27.49 4.22
CA VAL A 143 -10.64 -27.35 2.77
C VAL A 143 -12.07 -27.70 2.41
N ILE A 144 -12.57 -28.86 2.86
CA ILE A 144 -13.93 -29.30 2.59
C ILE A 144 -14.94 -28.33 3.22
N GLU A 145 -14.70 -27.88 4.47
CA GLU A 145 -15.53 -26.88 5.13
C GLU A 145 -15.55 -25.54 4.38
N SER A 146 -14.42 -25.11 3.82
CA SER A 146 -14.34 -23.88 3.02
C SER A 146 -15.18 -23.97 1.74
N ILE A 147 -15.11 -25.10 1.02
CA ILE A 147 -15.94 -25.36 -0.16
C ILE A 147 -17.42 -25.40 0.25
N PHE A 148 -17.77 -26.12 1.31
CA PHE A 148 -19.15 -26.21 1.81
C PHE A 148 -19.71 -24.84 2.21
N CYS A 149 -18.97 -24.05 2.99
CA CYS A 149 -19.40 -22.73 3.40
C CYS A 149 -19.63 -21.78 2.23
N SER A 150 -18.76 -21.86 1.21
CA SER A 150 -18.91 -21.10 -0.03
C SER A 150 -20.11 -21.59 -0.83
N PHE A 151 -20.32 -22.90 -0.89
CA PHE A 151 -21.49 -23.50 -1.56
C PHE A 151 -22.80 -23.01 -0.94
N ILE A 152 -22.90 -22.99 0.38
CA ILE A 152 -24.07 -22.43 1.08
C ILE A 152 -24.27 -20.96 0.71
N HIS A 153 -23.22 -20.15 0.65
CA HIS A 153 -23.32 -18.76 0.21
C HIS A 153 -23.98 -18.63 -1.17
N TYR A 154 -23.50 -19.38 -2.16
CA TYR A 154 -24.00 -19.32 -3.53
C TYR A 154 -25.32 -20.09 -3.76
N ALA A 155 -25.77 -20.90 -2.79
CA ALA A 155 -27.06 -21.58 -2.86
C ALA A 155 -28.26 -20.64 -2.62
N PHE A 156 -28.04 -19.54 -1.89
CA PHE A 156 -29.10 -18.60 -1.50
C PHE A 156 -29.04 -17.26 -2.25
N ILE A 157 -27.92 -16.88 -2.84
CA ILE A 157 -27.87 -15.61 -3.56
C ILE A 157 -28.59 -15.73 -4.92
N LYS A 158 -29.75 -15.07 -5.06
CA LYS A 158 -30.47 -14.95 -6.35
C LYS A 158 -29.67 -14.11 -7.35
N ASN A 159 -29.08 -14.78 -8.31
CA ASN A 159 -28.54 -14.32 -9.59
C ASN A 159 -29.49 -14.75 -10.71
N ASP A 160 -30.07 -13.80 -11.44
CA ASP A 160 -30.92 -14.09 -12.60
C ASP A 160 -30.08 -14.39 -13.87
N GLU A 161 -28.75 -14.19 -13.84
CA GLU A 161 -27.84 -14.30 -14.99
C GLU A 161 -26.83 -15.47 -14.90
N ILE A 162 -27.26 -16.67 -14.50
CA ILE A 162 -26.41 -17.88 -14.66
C ILE A 162 -26.57 -18.51 -16.07
N SER A 163 -27.37 -17.91 -16.95
CA SER A 163 -27.39 -18.27 -18.38
C SER A 163 -26.63 -17.24 -19.23
N GLU A 164 -25.52 -17.71 -19.80
CA GLU A 164 -24.90 -17.25 -21.06
C GLU A 164 -24.05 -15.97 -21.13
N ASP A 165 -23.91 -15.17 -20.07
CA ASP A 165 -22.83 -14.17 -20.02
C ASP A 165 -22.11 -14.15 -18.67
N PHE A 166 -20.79 -14.18 -18.73
CA PHE A 166 -19.95 -14.29 -17.54
C PHE A 166 -19.75 -12.90 -16.92
N SER A 167 -20.37 -12.63 -15.77
CA SER A 167 -19.75 -11.73 -14.80
C SER A 167 -19.99 -12.21 -13.37
N ILE A 168 -18.91 -12.29 -12.59
CA ILE A 168 -18.93 -12.38 -11.12
C ILE A 168 -19.34 -11.00 -10.51
N GLU A 169 -20.02 -10.15 -11.27
CA GLU A 169 -20.31 -8.75 -10.90
C GLU A 169 -21.80 -8.50 -10.62
N GLN A 170 -22.69 -9.42 -11.00
CA GLN A 170 -24.14 -9.29 -10.79
C GLN A 170 -24.67 -10.02 -9.55
N LEU A 171 -23.95 -9.97 -8.42
CA LEU A 171 -24.50 -10.41 -7.14
C LEU A 171 -24.65 -9.25 -6.15
N HIS A 172 -25.92 -8.84 -6.00
CA HIS A 172 -26.49 -7.61 -5.46
C HIS A 172 -26.54 -6.49 -6.50
N LYS A 173 -27.75 -6.02 -6.84
CA LYS A 173 -28.12 -4.99 -7.84
C LYS A 173 -27.31 -3.68 -7.86
N GLU A 174 -26.33 -3.49 -6.97
CA GLU A 174 -25.40 -2.37 -6.90
C GLU A 174 -23.96 -2.88 -6.73
N SER A 175 -23.03 -2.36 -7.54
CA SER A 175 -21.58 -2.50 -7.32
C SER A 175 -21.25 -2.30 -5.84
N PHE A 176 -20.34 -3.10 -5.27
CA PHE A 176 -19.95 -2.90 -3.87
C PHE A 176 -19.45 -1.48 -3.60
N TRP A 177 -18.86 -0.85 -4.61
CA TRP A 177 -18.48 0.55 -4.55
C TRP A 177 -19.68 1.50 -4.43
N GLU A 178 -20.73 1.30 -5.22
CA GLU A 178 -21.97 2.08 -5.14
C GLU A 178 -22.68 1.87 -3.81
N TYR A 179 -22.68 0.63 -3.31
CA TYR A 179 -23.17 0.34 -1.96
C TYR A 179 -22.39 1.12 -0.89
N LEU A 180 -21.05 1.18 -0.99
CA LEU A 180 -20.24 1.99 -0.07
C LEU A 180 -20.55 3.49 -0.23
N LYS A 181 -20.80 4.00 -1.45
CA LYS A 181 -21.22 5.40 -1.66
C LYS A 181 -22.54 5.70 -0.98
N ASN A 182 -23.49 4.79 -1.09
CA ASN A 182 -24.83 4.99 -0.55
C ASN A 182 -24.89 4.84 0.98
N ASN A 183 -24.06 3.96 1.56
CA ASN A 183 -24.17 3.57 2.97
C ASN A 183 -22.98 3.99 3.84
N HIS A 184 -21.84 4.35 3.23
CA HIS A 184 -20.59 4.71 3.89
C HIS A 184 -19.93 5.96 3.25
N SER A 185 -20.75 6.88 2.74
CA SER A 185 -20.28 8.08 2.01
C SER A 185 -19.19 8.86 2.75
N GLU A 186 -19.32 9.05 4.07
CA GLU A 186 -18.32 9.76 4.88
C GLU A 186 -16.95 9.07 4.97
N GLN A 187 -16.88 7.75 4.74
CA GLN A 187 -15.62 7.00 4.70
C GLN A 187 -14.94 7.06 3.34
N ILE A 188 -15.72 7.29 2.28
CA ILE A 188 -15.25 7.13 0.90
C ILE A 188 -15.33 8.40 0.06
N ASN A 189 -15.89 9.48 0.62
CA ASN A 189 -15.99 10.76 -0.06
C ASN A 189 -14.58 11.21 -0.42
N ARG A 190 -14.31 11.30 -1.72
CA ARG A 190 -13.02 11.70 -2.28
C ARG A 190 -13.26 12.80 -3.31
N LYS A 191 -13.78 13.93 -2.83
CA LYS A 191 -13.98 15.15 -3.62
C LYS A 191 -12.67 15.91 -3.80
N ASN A 192 -11.73 15.84 -2.87
CA ASN A 192 -10.41 16.46 -2.93
C ASN A 192 -9.34 15.36 -2.94
N GLY A 193 -9.01 14.87 -4.13
CA GLY A 193 -8.18 13.68 -4.31
C GLY A 193 -6.68 13.93 -4.47
N LEU A 194 -6.31 15.16 -4.87
CA LEU A 194 -4.93 15.58 -5.08
C LEU A 194 -4.78 17.09 -4.89
N SER A 195 -3.75 17.52 -4.17
CA SER A 195 -3.30 18.92 -4.14
C SER A 195 -1.86 19.01 -4.64
N ILE A 196 -1.59 19.91 -5.58
CA ILE A 196 -0.26 20.18 -6.15
C ILE A 196 0.11 21.62 -5.79
N VAL A 197 1.14 21.77 -4.96
CA VAL A 197 1.60 23.05 -4.43
C VAL A 197 2.86 23.49 -5.16
N ASN A 198 2.84 24.66 -5.79
CA ASN A 198 4.07 25.34 -6.19
C ASN A 198 4.73 25.94 -4.94
N ALA A 199 5.75 25.27 -4.42
CA ALA A 199 6.47 25.69 -3.23
C ALA A 199 7.37 26.90 -3.51
N THR A 200 7.98 26.97 -4.70
CA THR A 200 8.83 28.10 -5.12
C THR A 200 8.11 29.43 -4.93
N SER A 201 6.90 29.56 -5.49
CA SER A 201 6.18 30.83 -5.43
C SER A 201 5.71 31.22 -4.02
N ILE A 202 5.75 30.30 -3.06
CA ILE A 202 5.53 30.58 -1.63
C ILE A 202 6.83 31.07 -0.99
N ILE A 203 7.94 30.36 -1.25
CA ILE A 203 9.24 30.58 -0.63
C ILE A 203 9.86 31.90 -1.09
N GLU A 204 9.74 32.28 -2.36
CA GLU A 204 10.26 33.54 -2.90
C GLU A 204 9.72 34.80 -2.20
N LYS A 205 8.59 34.69 -1.50
CA LYS A 205 7.98 35.80 -0.74
C LYS A 205 8.48 35.88 0.71
N CYS A 206 9.31 34.93 1.14
CA CYS A 206 9.82 34.82 2.50
C CYS A 206 11.23 35.42 2.58
N THR A 207 11.59 35.95 3.74
CA THR A 207 12.88 36.62 3.96
C THR A 207 13.89 35.76 4.72
N SER A 208 13.46 34.67 5.34
CA SER A 208 14.30 33.74 6.09
C SER A 208 13.88 32.29 5.90
N TYR A 209 14.76 31.36 6.29
CA TYR A 209 14.51 29.93 6.29
C TYR A 209 13.28 29.55 7.14
N GLU A 210 13.19 30.11 8.34
CA GLU A 210 12.11 29.88 9.30
C GLU A 210 10.77 30.40 8.78
N GLU A 211 10.77 31.53 8.05
CA GLU A 211 9.58 32.03 7.37
C GLU A 211 9.13 31.10 6.25
N SER A 212 10.08 30.61 5.43
CA SER A 212 9.81 29.63 4.38
C SER A 212 9.18 28.35 4.95
N LEU A 213 9.81 27.77 5.98
CA LEU A 213 9.28 26.58 6.65
C LEU A 213 7.91 26.84 7.28
N SER A 214 7.73 27.98 7.96
CA SER A 214 6.44 28.33 8.56
C SER A 214 5.30 28.38 7.54
N CYS A 215 5.56 28.92 6.35
CA CYS A 215 4.59 28.94 5.26
C CYS A 215 4.30 27.52 4.75
N ILE A 216 5.33 26.70 4.49
CA ILE A 216 5.17 25.32 4.02
C ILE A 216 4.42 24.46 5.04
N PHE A 217 4.76 24.57 6.33
CA PHE A 217 4.10 23.83 7.42
C PHE A 217 2.63 24.22 7.55
N ASN A 218 2.29 25.50 7.39
CA ASN A 218 0.91 25.94 7.35
C ASN A 218 0.14 25.31 6.18
N VAL A 219 0.74 25.25 4.98
CA VAL A 219 0.15 24.54 3.83
C VAL A 219 -0.08 23.07 4.17
N ILE A 220 0.90 22.40 4.78
CA ILE A 220 0.79 20.98 5.17
C ILE A 220 -0.44 20.77 6.08
N GLU A 221 -0.59 21.56 7.15
CA GLU A 221 -1.72 21.38 8.08
C GLU A 221 -3.07 21.69 7.43
N GLU A 222 -3.14 22.75 6.61
CA GLU A 222 -4.35 23.10 5.88
C GLU A 222 -4.73 21.98 4.89
N GLN A 223 -3.78 21.50 4.09
CA GLN A 223 -4.02 20.43 3.14
C GLN A 223 -4.34 19.11 3.84
N TYR A 224 -3.74 18.83 5.00
CA TYR A 224 -4.13 17.65 5.78
C TYR A 224 -5.59 17.75 6.26
N THR A 225 -6.11 18.95 6.49
CA THR A 225 -7.51 19.16 6.89
C THR A 225 -8.47 19.08 5.70
N THR A 226 -8.09 19.61 4.54
CA THR A 226 -8.98 19.77 3.38
C THR A 226 -8.96 18.62 2.37
N LEU A 227 -7.83 17.91 2.24
CA LEU A 227 -7.75 16.71 1.42
C LEU A 227 -8.60 15.59 2.01
N ASP A 228 -9.27 14.80 1.17
CA ASP A 228 -9.98 13.63 1.66
C ASP A 228 -9.01 12.52 2.08
N ASN A 229 -9.47 11.51 2.80
CA ASN A 229 -8.60 10.40 3.17
C ASN A 229 -8.20 9.58 1.92
N HIS A 230 -7.04 8.92 1.96
CA HIS A 230 -6.50 8.13 0.84
C HIS A 230 -6.29 8.97 -0.43
N SER A 231 -5.74 10.17 -0.25
CA SER A 231 -5.43 11.17 -1.28
C SER A 231 -3.95 11.58 -1.21
N TYR A 232 -3.54 12.50 -2.07
CA TYR A 232 -2.12 12.87 -2.20
C TYR A 232 -1.89 14.38 -2.14
N LEU A 233 -0.72 14.75 -1.63
CA LEU A 233 -0.19 16.11 -1.60
C LEU A 233 1.18 16.10 -2.29
N ALA A 234 1.35 16.94 -3.31
CA ALA A 234 2.62 17.11 -4.00
C ALA A 234 3.14 18.54 -3.79
N PHE A 235 4.43 18.67 -3.52
CA PHE A 235 5.15 19.95 -3.54
C PHE A 235 6.11 19.98 -4.74
N LEU A 236 6.11 21.10 -5.45
CA LEU A 236 7.00 21.36 -6.58
C LEU A 236 8.01 22.45 -6.20
N PHE A 237 9.28 22.16 -6.40
CA PHE A 237 10.41 23.06 -6.21
C PHE A 237 11.17 23.18 -7.52
N ASP A 238 11.54 24.40 -7.91
CA ASP A 238 12.51 24.62 -8.99
C ASP A 238 13.90 24.94 -8.41
N ASP A 239 14.85 25.14 -9.32
CA ASP A 239 16.26 25.36 -9.01
C ASP A 239 16.58 26.76 -8.46
N SER A 240 15.61 27.68 -8.45
CA SER A 240 15.78 29.04 -7.92
C SER A 240 16.00 29.07 -6.40
N ILE A 241 15.57 28.02 -5.69
CA ILE A 241 15.73 27.89 -4.25
C ILE A 241 17.08 27.21 -3.95
N VAL A 242 17.99 27.97 -3.35
CA VAL A 242 19.36 27.53 -3.02
C VAL A 242 19.37 26.39 -1.99
N ASN A 243 18.59 26.52 -0.91
CA ASN A 243 18.52 25.57 0.20
C ASN A 243 17.31 24.61 0.09
N ARG A 244 16.93 24.24 -1.15
CA ARG A 244 15.72 23.45 -1.39
C ARG A 244 15.77 22.07 -0.73
N TRP A 245 16.93 21.44 -0.68
CA TRP A 245 17.07 20.10 -0.11
C TRP A 245 16.91 20.10 1.42
N GLU A 246 17.41 21.13 2.10
CA GLU A 246 17.19 21.35 3.53
C GLU A 246 15.70 21.56 3.83
N ILE A 247 15.04 22.43 3.05
CA ILE A 247 13.59 22.66 3.16
C ILE A 247 12.83 21.35 2.94
N ILE A 248 13.21 20.55 1.94
CA ILE A 248 12.59 19.25 1.62
C ILE A 248 12.78 18.24 2.75
N ALA A 249 13.94 18.20 3.40
CA ALA A 249 14.16 17.34 4.55
C ALA A 249 13.24 17.71 5.71
N ASP A 250 13.21 19.00 6.09
CA ASP A 250 12.42 19.48 7.23
C ASP A 250 10.91 19.37 6.96
N LEU A 251 10.46 19.69 5.74
CA LEU A 251 9.05 19.55 5.37
C LEU A 251 8.60 18.09 5.37
N SER A 252 9.48 17.15 4.99
CA SER A 252 9.17 15.72 5.01
C SER A 252 9.00 15.22 6.43
N ILE A 253 9.88 15.62 7.35
CA ILE A 253 9.76 15.29 8.78
C ILE A 253 8.48 15.92 9.34
N TYR A 254 8.23 17.20 9.09
CA TYR A 254 7.03 17.86 9.60
C TYR A 254 5.75 17.20 9.08
N ALA A 255 5.65 16.98 7.76
CA ALA A 255 4.50 16.38 7.11
C ALA A 255 4.12 15.03 7.72
N GLU A 256 5.09 14.22 8.15
CA GLU A 256 4.82 12.92 8.76
C GLU A 256 4.53 12.96 10.26
N LYS A 257 4.92 14.03 10.97
CA LYS A 257 5.01 14.00 12.43
C LYS A 257 4.24 15.10 13.17
N PHE A 258 3.66 16.07 12.47
CA PHE A 258 3.09 17.29 13.07
C PHE A 258 1.83 17.07 13.94
N ILE A 259 1.20 15.90 13.90
CA ILE A 259 0.09 15.53 14.76
C ILE A 259 0.62 14.63 15.87
N GLU A 260 0.46 15.04 17.13
CA GLU A 260 0.84 14.25 18.29
C GLU A 260 -0.41 13.81 19.05
N THR A 261 -0.64 12.50 19.12
CA THR A 261 -1.85 11.94 19.74
C THR A 261 -1.54 10.74 20.62
N SER A 262 -2.27 10.60 21.72
CA SER A 262 -2.18 9.40 22.55
C SER A 262 -2.96 8.25 21.91
N LEU A 263 -2.37 7.06 21.82
CA LEU A 263 -3.04 5.88 21.25
C LEU A 263 -3.16 4.76 22.27
N ASN A 264 -4.39 4.49 22.74
CA ASN A 264 -4.67 3.37 23.64
C ASN A 264 -4.97 2.08 22.86
N LYS A 265 -3.95 1.48 22.23
CA LYS A 265 -4.05 0.21 21.50
C LYS A 265 -2.91 -0.72 21.86
N LYS A 266 -3.20 -2.02 21.98
CA LYS A 266 -2.21 -3.06 22.37
C LYS A 266 -0.97 -3.11 21.47
N PHE A 267 -1.08 -2.74 20.19
CA PHE A 267 0.05 -2.75 19.27
C PHE A 267 0.99 -1.54 19.45
N PHE A 268 0.57 -0.51 20.18
CA PHE A 268 1.39 0.68 20.45
C PHE A 268 2.06 0.53 21.82
N GLU A 269 3.12 -0.29 21.87
CA GLU A 269 3.85 -0.65 23.09
C GLU A 269 4.87 0.42 23.51
N TYR A 270 4.44 1.68 23.63
CA TYR A 270 5.38 2.79 23.88
C TYR A 270 6.22 2.63 25.14
N LYS A 271 5.69 2.01 26.21
CA LYS A 271 6.44 1.77 27.46
C LYS A 271 7.66 0.88 27.26
N ARG A 272 7.55 -0.11 26.36
CA ARG A 272 8.67 -0.97 25.99
C ARG A 272 9.72 -0.17 25.23
N VAL A 273 9.28 0.62 24.24
CA VAL A 273 10.15 1.50 23.46
C VAL A 273 10.88 2.50 24.36
N GLU A 274 10.16 3.15 25.27
CA GLU A 274 10.70 4.06 26.27
C GLU A 274 11.78 3.39 27.12
N SER A 275 11.47 2.23 27.72
CA SER A 275 12.42 1.48 28.56
C SER A 275 13.68 1.10 27.78
N ASP A 276 13.52 0.61 26.55
CA ASP A 276 14.63 0.23 25.69
C ASP A 276 15.48 1.44 25.29
N THR A 277 14.85 2.57 24.95
CA THR A 277 15.56 3.81 24.60
C THR A 277 16.30 4.39 25.80
N CYS A 278 15.67 4.46 26.98
CA CYS A 278 16.32 4.96 28.20
C CYS A 278 17.51 4.08 28.62
N SER A 279 17.45 2.77 28.36
CA SER A 279 18.57 1.87 28.63
C SER A 279 19.78 2.14 27.72
N HIS A 280 19.55 2.69 26.53
CA HIS A 280 20.57 2.98 25.52
C HIS A 280 21.06 4.43 25.56
N VAL A 281 20.16 5.38 25.78
CA VAL A 281 20.39 6.83 25.82
C VAL A 281 20.25 7.31 27.26
N LYS A 282 21.37 7.37 27.99
CA LYS A 282 21.35 7.63 29.44
C LYS A 282 20.96 9.06 29.80
N GLU A 283 21.31 10.02 28.95
CA GLU A 283 21.05 11.45 29.14
C GLU A 283 19.69 11.91 28.58
N LEU A 284 18.80 10.97 28.23
CA LEU A 284 17.50 11.28 27.65
C LEU A 284 16.57 12.00 28.65
N ASP A 285 16.00 13.14 28.23
CA ASP A 285 14.92 13.80 28.97
C ASP A 285 13.58 13.10 28.67
N ILE A 286 13.22 12.15 29.53
CA ILE A 286 12.00 11.34 29.40
C ILE A 286 10.73 12.22 29.39
N ALA A 287 10.72 13.29 30.18
CA ALA A 287 9.56 14.18 30.28
C ALA A 287 9.31 14.93 28.97
N LYS A 288 10.36 15.28 28.23
CA LYS A 288 10.27 15.87 26.88
C LYS A 288 10.10 14.84 25.78
N ALA A 289 10.52 13.58 25.97
CA ALA A 289 10.43 12.57 24.91
C ALA A 289 8.99 12.09 24.64
N ARG A 290 8.11 12.15 25.66
CA ARG A 290 6.66 11.84 25.58
C ARG A 290 6.38 10.62 24.69
N PHE A 291 6.92 9.46 25.05
CA PHE A 291 6.80 8.23 24.25
C PHE A 291 5.35 7.77 24.06
N GLU A 292 4.44 8.16 24.96
CA GLU A 292 3.02 7.86 24.86
C GLU A 292 2.30 8.60 23.72
N LEU A 293 2.94 9.61 23.14
CA LEU A 293 2.42 10.33 21.96
C LEU A 293 2.90 9.63 20.69
N LEU A 294 1.95 9.21 19.87
CA LEU A 294 2.21 8.80 18.50
C LEU A 294 2.25 10.03 17.60
N ASN A 295 3.24 10.08 16.70
CA ASN A 295 3.28 11.05 15.62
C ASN A 295 2.47 10.53 14.42
N GLU A 296 1.55 11.36 13.94
CA GLU A 296 0.75 11.15 12.75
C GLU A 296 0.86 12.36 11.81
N GLY A 297 0.40 12.18 10.58
CA GLY A 297 0.41 13.18 9.54
C GLY A 297 0.22 12.51 8.18
N PHE A 298 0.77 13.12 7.15
CA PHE A 298 0.96 12.43 5.88
C PHE A 298 1.97 11.28 6.02
N THR A 299 2.08 10.45 4.99
CA THR A 299 3.18 9.49 4.83
C THR A 299 4.00 9.93 3.63
N TYR A 300 5.32 10.03 3.78
CA TYR A 300 6.19 10.28 2.64
C TYR A 300 6.00 9.17 1.60
N LYS A 301 5.80 9.55 0.34
CA LYS A 301 5.51 8.61 -0.73
C LYS A 301 6.69 8.42 -1.66
N ASP A 302 7.16 9.51 -2.25
CA ASP A 302 8.19 9.49 -3.28
C ASP A 302 8.81 10.89 -3.50
N CYS A 303 9.95 10.93 -4.18
CA CYS A 303 10.60 12.15 -4.65
C CYS A 303 11.09 11.95 -6.08
N TYR A 304 10.56 12.73 -7.01
CA TYR A 304 10.98 12.72 -8.41
C TYR A 304 11.80 13.97 -8.74
N VAL A 305 12.75 13.81 -9.66
CA VAL A 305 13.54 14.89 -10.23
C VAL A 305 13.27 14.96 -11.73
N ALA A 306 12.75 16.09 -12.20
CA ALA A 306 12.42 16.32 -13.59
C ALA A 306 13.28 17.44 -14.18
N TYR A 307 14.00 17.14 -15.26
CA TYR A 307 14.85 18.11 -15.96
C TYR A 307 14.14 18.68 -17.19
N GLU A 308 13.94 19.99 -17.22
CA GLU A 308 13.43 20.76 -18.35
C GLU A 308 14.57 21.60 -18.93
N SER A 309 15.11 21.24 -20.10
CA SER A 309 16.26 21.95 -20.71
C SER A 309 17.46 22.17 -19.77
N GLY A 310 17.72 21.21 -18.86
CA GLY A 310 18.80 21.28 -17.86
C GLY A 310 18.42 21.95 -16.54
N ILE A 311 17.24 22.56 -16.45
CA ILE A 311 16.68 23.13 -15.22
C ILE A 311 16.04 22.00 -14.39
N GLU A 312 16.45 21.89 -13.14
CA GLU A 312 15.95 20.85 -12.22
C GLU A 312 14.63 21.28 -11.58
N ASN A 313 13.66 20.35 -11.56
CA ASN A 313 12.42 20.48 -10.82
C ASN A 313 12.27 19.27 -9.89
N ILE A 314 12.09 19.51 -8.59
CA ILE A 314 11.90 18.46 -7.59
C ILE A 314 10.42 18.37 -7.24
N ILE A 315 9.90 17.14 -7.23
CA ILE A 315 8.54 16.81 -6.88
C ILE A 315 8.58 15.94 -5.63
N VAL A 316 8.07 16.44 -4.51
CA VAL A 316 7.96 15.68 -3.26
C VAL A 316 6.52 15.26 -3.06
N LEU A 317 6.28 13.96 -2.91
CA LEU A 317 4.94 13.40 -2.84
C LEU A 317 4.65 12.80 -1.47
N PHE A 318 3.44 13.07 -0.98
CA PHE A 318 2.90 12.58 0.28
C PHE A 318 1.54 11.91 0.06
N GLU A 319 1.26 10.88 0.84
CA GLU A 319 -0.02 10.16 0.87
C GLU A 319 -0.74 10.45 2.21
N LYS A 320 -2.00 10.88 2.16
CA LYS A 320 -2.83 11.02 3.36
C LYS A 320 -3.50 9.69 3.68
N ASN A 321 -3.11 9.10 4.79
CA ASN A 321 -3.75 7.91 5.36
C ASN A 321 -4.13 8.18 6.82
N MET A 322 -5.15 9.00 7.02
CA MET A 322 -5.73 9.24 8.33
C MET A 322 -6.34 7.93 8.84
N ARG A 323 -6.01 7.57 10.08
CA ARG A 323 -6.50 6.36 10.71
C ARG A 323 -8.03 6.38 10.82
N ASP A 324 -8.68 5.40 10.21
CA ASP A 324 -10.12 5.20 10.29
C ASP A 324 -10.42 3.78 10.79
N GLU A 325 -11.02 3.68 11.98
CA GLU A 325 -11.40 2.40 12.60
C GLU A 325 -12.87 2.01 12.33
N ARG A 326 -13.62 2.83 11.59
CA ARG A 326 -15.00 2.50 11.22
C ARG A 326 -15.02 1.24 10.36
N ILE A 327 -15.95 0.33 10.67
CA ILE A 327 -16.06 -0.96 10.00
C ILE A 327 -16.35 -0.78 8.51
N VAL A 328 -15.59 -1.48 7.66
CA VAL A 328 -15.89 -1.63 6.24
C VAL A 328 -16.48 -3.03 6.04
N PRO A 329 -17.72 -3.17 5.53
CA PRO A 329 -18.34 -4.48 5.33
C PRO A 329 -17.56 -5.35 4.35
N CYS A 330 -17.77 -6.66 4.41
CA CYS A 330 -17.11 -7.58 3.49
C CYS A 330 -17.53 -7.30 2.03
N PRO A 331 -16.59 -7.13 1.08
CA PRO A 331 -16.93 -6.88 -0.32
C PRO A 331 -17.71 -8.03 -0.97
N THR A 332 -17.51 -9.26 -0.48
CA THR A 332 -18.18 -10.45 -0.99
C THR A 332 -19.56 -10.64 -0.38
N CYS A 333 -19.66 -10.76 0.95
CA CYS A 333 -20.91 -11.13 1.61
C CYS A 333 -21.66 -9.96 2.26
N ARG A 334 -21.17 -8.72 2.11
CA ARG A 334 -21.71 -7.47 2.70
C ARG A 334 -21.87 -7.49 4.23
N SER A 335 -21.33 -8.50 4.90
CA SER A 335 -21.44 -8.66 6.34
C SER A 335 -20.57 -7.66 7.09
N ASN A 336 -21.13 -7.05 8.14
CA ASN A 336 -20.40 -6.29 9.15
C ASN A 336 -19.73 -7.20 10.20
N ASN A 337 -19.92 -8.52 10.14
CA ASN A 337 -19.21 -9.48 11.00
C ASN A 337 -17.78 -9.65 10.49
N VAL A 338 -16.94 -8.68 10.81
CA VAL A 338 -15.54 -8.58 10.40
C VAL A 338 -14.70 -8.25 11.63
N ARG A 339 -13.43 -8.64 11.62
CA ARG A 339 -12.45 -8.28 12.65
C ARG A 339 -11.32 -7.46 12.08
N GLY A 340 -10.75 -6.57 12.88
CA GLY A 340 -9.51 -5.89 12.52
C GLY A 340 -8.38 -6.91 12.38
N ASN A 341 -7.64 -6.85 11.27
CA ASN A 341 -6.54 -7.77 10.97
C ASN A 341 -5.17 -7.11 11.22
N SER A 342 -4.77 -6.19 10.36
CA SER A 342 -3.46 -5.49 10.44
C SER A 342 -3.53 -4.10 9.80
N TYR A 343 -2.42 -3.35 9.84
CA TYR A 343 -2.22 -2.14 9.06
C TYR A 343 -1.19 -2.43 7.96
N PRO A 344 -1.61 -2.76 6.72
CA PRO A 344 -0.67 -3.02 5.62
C PRO A 344 0.18 -1.79 5.26
N VAL A 345 -0.34 -0.59 5.51
CA VAL A 345 0.33 0.71 5.39
C VAL A 345 -0.04 1.51 6.65
N LEU A 346 0.82 2.45 7.07
CA LEU A 346 0.55 3.34 8.19
C LEU A 346 -0.82 4.02 8.01
N GLY A 347 -1.66 3.98 9.04
CA GLY A 347 -3.01 4.55 9.03
C GLY A 347 -4.08 3.75 8.28
N VAL A 348 -3.73 2.82 7.39
CA VAL A 348 -4.70 2.04 6.60
C VAL A 348 -5.11 0.78 7.36
N LYS A 349 -6.35 0.70 7.85
CA LYS A 349 -6.86 -0.51 8.50
C LYS A 349 -7.22 -1.59 7.48
N SER A 350 -6.80 -2.83 7.74
CA SER A 350 -7.33 -4.02 7.07
C SER A 350 -8.29 -4.81 7.97
N TRP A 351 -9.26 -5.44 7.32
CA TRP A 351 -10.34 -6.24 7.90
C TRP A 351 -10.22 -7.68 7.44
N GLU A 352 -10.65 -8.63 8.27
CA GLU A 352 -10.86 -10.03 7.93
C GLU A 352 -12.31 -10.41 8.19
N CYS A 353 -12.98 -11.00 7.20
CA CYS A 353 -14.36 -11.44 7.34
C CYS A 353 -14.49 -12.63 8.30
N ASN A 354 -15.39 -12.53 9.28
CA ASN A 354 -15.73 -13.60 10.22
C ASN A 354 -17.06 -14.28 9.88
N ASN A 355 -17.75 -13.87 8.81
CA ASN A 355 -18.93 -14.59 8.33
C ASN A 355 -18.50 -15.96 7.84
N ILE A 356 -18.99 -17.01 8.51
CA ILE A 356 -18.60 -18.37 8.19
C ILE A 356 -19.08 -18.82 6.81
N PHE A 357 -20.20 -18.27 6.32
CA PHE A 357 -20.77 -18.52 4.99
C PHE A 357 -20.43 -17.37 4.02
N CYS A 358 -19.22 -16.81 4.12
CA CYS A 358 -18.70 -15.92 3.10
C CYS A 358 -18.24 -16.74 1.89
N GLY A 359 -18.64 -16.36 0.67
CA GLY A 359 -18.28 -17.06 -0.57
C GLY A 359 -16.81 -16.95 -0.98
N ASP A 360 -16.00 -16.15 -0.28
CA ASP A 360 -14.62 -15.85 -0.66
C ASP A 360 -13.64 -16.13 0.49
N LYS A 361 -13.80 -17.29 1.13
CA LYS A 361 -12.84 -17.81 2.11
C LYS A 361 -11.68 -18.47 1.37
N SER A 362 -10.48 -18.41 1.94
CA SER A 362 -9.32 -19.10 1.37
C SER A 362 -9.50 -20.62 1.33
N LYS A 363 -8.63 -21.35 0.61
CA LYS A 363 -8.55 -22.82 0.65
C LYS A 363 -8.61 -23.38 2.07
N TYR A 364 -7.84 -22.84 3.02
CA TYR A 364 -7.81 -23.32 4.42
C TYR A 364 -8.75 -22.53 5.33
N ASN A 365 -9.98 -22.29 4.88
CA ASN A 365 -11.10 -21.74 5.64
C ASN A 365 -10.92 -20.35 6.30
N ARG A 366 -9.83 -19.63 5.98
CA ARG A 366 -9.61 -18.26 6.47
C ARG A 366 -10.51 -17.25 5.76
N GLY A 367 -11.03 -16.27 6.50
CA GLY A 367 -11.86 -15.20 5.94
C GLY A 367 -11.12 -14.30 4.94
N LYS A 368 -11.88 -13.71 4.01
CA LYS A 368 -11.38 -12.69 3.07
C LYS A 368 -10.75 -11.53 3.83
N ARG A 369 -9.54 -11.12 3.42
CA ARG A 369 -8.87 -9.93 3.92
C ARG A 369 -8.90 -8.80 2.90
N TYR A 370 -9.18 -7.59 3.36
CA TYR A 370 -9.32 -6.41 2.51
C TYR A 370 -9.11 -5.12 3.33
N SER A 371 -8.86 -4.01 2.65
CA SER A 371 -8.89 -2.66 3.22
C SER A 371 -9.69 -1.73 2.32
N LEU A 372 -10.13 -0.59 2.84
CA LEU A 372 -10.84 0.41 2.03
C LEU A 372 -10.00 0.85 0.82
N VAL A 373 -8.72 1.15 1.03
CA VAL A 373 -7.78 1.49 -0.05
C VAL A 373 -7.70 0.39 -1.12
N SER A 374 -7.68 -0.88 -0.73
CA SER A 374 -7.64 -1.98 -1.71
C SER A 374 -8.92 -2.07 -2.54
N ILE A 375 -10.08 -1.74 -1.95
CA ILE A 375 -11.37 -1.71 -2.64
C ILE A 375 -11.42 -0.53 -3.61
N MET A 376 -11.00 0.66 -3.14
CA MET A 376 -10.92 1.87 -3.97
C MET A 376 -10.03 1.65 -5.20
N ARG A 377 -8.84 1.07 -5.00
CA ARG A 377 -7.92 0.77 -6.11
C ARG A 377 -8.52 -0.24 -7.08
N GLN A 378 -9.15 -1.31 -6.59
CA GLN A 378 -9.84 -2.27 -7.46
C GLN A 378 -10.92 -1.61 -8.30
N GLN A 379 -11.73 -0.72 -7.70
CA GLN A 379 -12.75 0.02 -8.45
C GLN A 379 -12.13 0.95 -9.49
N ALA A 380 -11.05 1.66 -9.14
CA ALA A 380 -10.35 2.53 -10.06
C ALA A 380 -9.84 1.77 -11.30
N ILE A 381 -9.32 0.56 -11.11
CA ILE A 381 -8.84 -0.29 -12.21
C ILE A 381 -10.00 -0.67 -13.15
N LEU A 382 -11.21 -0.89 -12.60
CA LEU A 382 -12.38 -1.28 -13.38
C LEU A 382 -12.99 -0.11 -14.19
N ASP A 383 -12.70 1.13 -13.82
CA ASP A 383 -13.24 2.32 -14.46
C ASP A 383 -12.27 2.88 -15.50
N ASP A 384 -12.63 2.77 -16.78
CA ASP A 384 -11.79 3.17 -17.93
C ASP A 384 -11.41 4.66 -17.92
N ARG A 385 -12.16 5.50 -17.20
CA ARG A 385 -11.82 6.92 -16.99
C ARG A 385 -10.49 7.11 -16.22
N ASN A 386 -10.00 6.05 -15.56
CA ASN A 386 -8.75 6.04 -14.78
C ASN A 386 -7.57 5.41 -15.53
N ILE A 387 -7.70 5.07 -16.81
CA ILE A 387 -6.59 4.52 -17.59
C ILE A 387 -5.45 5.54 -17.68
N ILE A 388 -4.23 5.07 -17.42
CA ILE A 388 -3.01 5.88 -17.54
C ILE A 388 -2.32 5.53 -18.86
N CYS A 389 -2.00 6.56 -19.63
CA CYS A 389 -1.22 6.46 -20.85
C CYS A 389 0.14 5.76 -20.60
N LYS A 390 0.50 4.79 -21.45
CA LYS A 390 1.72 3.97 -21.27
C LYS A 390 2.99 4.81 -21.33
N GLU A 391 3.01 5.85 -22.15
CA GLU A 391 4.12 6.78 -22.32
C GLU A 391 4.40 7.52 -21.01
N VAL A 392 3.36 7.95 -20.29
CA VAL A 392 3.52 8.56 -18.94
C VAL A 392 4.20 7.58 -18.00
N LEU A 393 3.72 6.35 -17.91
CA LEU A 393 4.31 5.34 -17.03
C LEU A 393 5.75 4.99 -17.42
N LYS A 394 6.06 4.99 -18.71
CA LYS A 394 7.42 4.72 -19.22
C LYS A 394 8.39 5.85 -18.87
N ASN A 395 7.95 7.10 -19.06
CA ASN A 395 8.77 8.29 -18.82
C ASN A 395 9.06 8.45 -17.33
N TRP A 396 8.04 8.24 -16.50
CA TRP A 396 8.09 8.44 -15.04
C TRP A 396 8.38 7.17 -14.25
N ARG A 397 8.90 6.11 -14.91
CA ARG A 397 9.31 4.86 -14.25
C ARG A 397 10.55 5.04 -13.37
N ARG A 398 11.37 6.05 -13.67
CA ARG A 398 12.63 6.35 -12.98
C ARG A 398 12.44 7.58 -12.10
N ASP A 399 13.19 7.63 -11.02
CA ASP A 399 13.20 8.79 -10.10
C ASP A 399 13.67 10.06 -10.81
N ILE A 400 14.46 9.92 -11.89
CA ILE A 400 14.91 11.01 -12.75
C ILE A 400 14.23 10.91 -14.11
N SER A 401 13.54 11.99 -14.50
CA SER A 401 12.84 12.12 -15.78
C SER A 401 13.33 13.35 -16.56
N HIS A 402 13.42 13.23 -17.88
CA HIS A 402 13.64 14.39 -18.77
C HIS A 402 12.31 14.76 -19.39
N ILE A 403 11.94 16.03 -19.32
CA ILE A 403 10.65 16.55 -19.77
C ILE A 403 10.88 17.69 -20.77
N ASP A 404 9.97 17.81 -21.73
CA ASP A 404 9.96 18.91 -22.70
C ASP A 404 9.23 20.13 -22.13
N SER A 405 8.29 19.90 -21.19
CA SER A 405 7.54 20.97 -20.53
C SER A 405 7.15 20.62 -19.09
N LYS A 406 7.13 21.62 -18.18
CA LYS A 406 6.55 21.46 -16.83
C LYS A 406 5.12 20.93 -16.83
N LYS A 407 4.34 21.11 -17.91
CA LYS A 407 2.99 20.53 -18.05
C LYS A 407 2.99 19.00 -17.89
N GLU A 408 4.07 18.32 -18.27
CA GLU A 408 4.20 16.87 -18.11
C GLU A 408 4.23 16.44 -16.64
N ILE A 409 4.78 17.25 -15.74
CA ILE A 409 4.74 17.01 -14.29
C ILE A 409 3.29 16.93 -13.81
N TYR A 410 2.46 17.89 -14.24
CA TYR A 410 1.05 17.94 -13.88
C TYR A 410 0.27 16.77 -14.49
N SER A 411 0.49 16.47 -15.77
CA SER A 411 -0.12 15.30 -16.42
C SER A 411 0.24 13.99 -15.70
N PHE A 412 1.50 13.82 -15.30
CA PHE A 412 1.95 12.69 -14.50
C PHE A 412 1.24 12.64 -13.13
N LEU A 413 1.29 13.73 -12.37
CA LEU A 413 0.70 13.77 -11.04
C LEU A 413 -0.81 13.52 -11.07
N ILE A 414 -1.53 14.17 -11.98
CA ILE A 414 -2.98 14.03 -12.12
C ILE A 414 -3.33 12.60 -12.57
N SER A 415 -2.65 12.05 -13.57
CA SER A 415 -2.95 10.70 -14.05
C SER A 415 -2.65 9.60 -13.02
N CYS A 416 -1.55 9.73 -12.27
CA CYS A 416 -1.07 8.67 -11.37
C CYS A 416 -1.61 8.79 -9.94
N TYR A 417 -1.98 9.99 -9.50
CA TYR A 417 -2.34 10.28 -8.11
C TYR A 417 -3.73 10.92 -7.93
N SER A 418 -4.58 10.90 -8.97
CA SER A 418 -6.01 11.20 -8.88
C SER A 418 -6.87 10.14 -9.56
N LEU A 419 -8.13 10.07 -9.18
CA LEU A 419 -9.16 9.22 -9.79
C LEU A 419 -10.21 10.09 -10.49
N ALA A 420 -11.03 9.46 -11.32
CA ALA A 420 -12.18 10.07 -11.94
C ALA A 420 -13.10 10.68 -10.87
N ASP A 421 -13.66 11.83 -11.20
CA ASP A 421 -14.51 12.67 -10.38
C ASP A 421 -13.81 13.39 -9.20
N ASP A 422 -12.51 13.16 -8.99
CA ASP A 422 -11.72 13.94 -8.02
C ASP A 422 -11.63 15.42 -8.42
N THR A 423 -11.59 16.29 -7.42
CA THR A 423 -11.02 17.63 -7.55
C THR A 423 -9.51 17.57 -7.33
N VAL A 424 -8.79 18.19 -8.27
CA VAL A 424 -7.36 18.43 -8.19
C VAL A 424 -7.14 19.92 -7.92
N ASN A 425 -6.53 20.23 -6.79
CA ASN A 425 -6.20 21.61 -6.43
C ASN A 425 -4.78 21.95 -6.87
N ILE A 426 -4.63 22.89 -7.80
CA ILE A 426 -3.34 23.47 -8.17
C ILE A 426 -3.16 24.77 -7.40
N ILE A 427 -2.23 24.78 -6.46
CA ILE A 427 -2.04 25.87 -5.51
C ILE A 427 -0.84 26.72 -5.91
N ASN A 428 -1.06 28.03 -5.99
CA ASN A 428 -0.04 29.04 -6.29
C ASN A 428 0.71 28.85 -7.62
N ASN A 429 0.02 28.31 -8.62
CA ASN A 429 0.46 28.36 -10.00
C ASN A 429 -0.70 28.75 -10.92
N SER A 430 -0.94 30.06 -11.09
CA SER A 430 -2.04 30.56 -11.91
C SER A 430 -1.78 30.55 -13.41
N GLU A 431 -0.54 30.30 -13.83
CA GLU A 431 -0.10 30.35 -15.23
C GLU A 431 -0.20 28.98 -15.92
N ILE A 432 -0.34 27.90 -15.15
CA ILE A 432 -0.45 26.55 -15.70
C ILE A 432 -1.88 26.29 -16.20
N GLU A 433 -2.05 26.26 -17.52
CA GLU A 433 -3.28 25.81 -18.15
C GLU A 433 -3.20 24.28 -18.38
N VAL A 434 -3.91 23.53 -17.53
CA VAL A 434 -4.02 22.08 -17.58
C VAL A 434 -5.49 21.69 -17.50
N THR A 435 -5.93 20.89 -18.46
CA THR A 435 -7.21 20.19 -18.42
C THR A 435 -6.95 18.70 -18.40
N PHE A 436 -7.78 17.94 -17.69
CA PHE A 436 -7.64 16.49 -17.63
C PHE A 436 -9.03 15.83 -17.63
N PRO A 437 -9.32 14.90 -18.54
CA PRO A 437 -10.64 14.28 -18.63
C PRO A 437 -11.10 13.65 -17.31
N TYR A 438 -12.37 13.87 -16.98
CA TYR A 438 -13.04 13.33 -15.80
C TYR A 438 -12.48 13.82 -14.45
N ARG A 439 -11.59 14.82 -14.42
CA ARG A 439 -11.10 15.45 -13.17
C ARG A 439 -11.57 16.90 -13.13
N ASN A 440 -11.88 17.37 -11.93
CA ASN A 440 -12.23 18.77 -11.70
C ASN A 440 -10.96 19.53 -11.33
N ILE A 441 -10.41 20.32 -12.25
CA ILE A 441 -9.19 21.11 -11.97
C ILE A 441 -9.58 22.44 -11.33
N SER A 442 -9.06 22.70 -10.13
CA SER A 442 -9.27 23.94 -9.39
C SER A 442 -7.93 24.65 -9.20
N ILE A 443 -7.81 25.89 -9.70
CA ILE A 443 -6.61 26.71 -9.53
C ILE A 443 -6.85 27.65 -8.36
N LEU A 444 -6.07 27.48 -7.30
CA LEU A 444 -6.19 28.20 -6.04
C LEU A 444 -5.01 29.13 -5.83
N LYS A 445 -5.30 30.31 -5.29
CA LYS A 445 -4.27 31.23 -4.80
C LYS A 445 -4.21 31.17 -3.29
N TRP A 446 -3.09 30.70 -2.78
CA TRP A 446 -2.83 30.57 -1.36
C TRP A 446 -1.96 31.74 -0.89
N LYS A 447 -2.57 32.63 -0.09
CA LYS A 447 -1.92 33.83 0.46
C LYS A 447 -2.03 33.81 1.97
N VAL A 448 -0.97 33.42 2.66
CA VAL A 448 -0.86 33.58 4.11
C VAL A 448 0.50 34.15 4.44
N LYS A 449 0.55 35.06 5.41
CA LYS A 449 1.81 35.61 5.91
C LYS A 449 2.53 34.58 6.77
N PRO A 450 3.87 34.57 6.81
CA PRO A 450 4.63 33.71 7.71
C PRO A 450 4.13 33.81 9.15
N ASN A 451 3.89 32.67 9.78
CA ASN A 451 3.58 32.59 11.20
C ASN A 451 4.60 31.67 11.87
N LEU A 452 5.59 32.26 12.54
CA LEU A 452 6.71 31.55 13.17
C LEU A 452 6.28 30.55 14.24
N ASN A 453 5.01 30.55 14.67
CA ASN A 453 4.51 29.50 15.55
C ASN A 453 4.55 28.11 14.90
N TYR A 454 4.44 28.00 13.58
CA TYR A 454 4.60 26.71 12.88
C TYR A 454 6.04 26.21 12.96
N TYR A 455 7.03 27.07 12.72
CA TYR A 455 8.44 26.72 12.90
C TYR A 455 8.77 26.36 14.35
N ARG A 456 8.30 27.16 15.33
CA ARG A 456 8.47 26.83 16.76
C ARG A 456 7.81 25.50 17.14
N LYS A 457 6.66 25.17 16.54
CA LYS A 457 6.01 23.86 16.72
C LYS A 457 6.88 22.73 16.18
N TYR A 458 7.51 22.90 15.02
CA TYR A 458 8.46 21.93 14.47
C TYR A 458 9.65 21.69 15.42
N GLU A 459 10.32 22.76 15.86
CA GLU A 459 11.46 22.67 16.78
C GLU A 459 11.11 22.00 18.12
N SER A 460 9.85 22.08 18.53
CA SER A 460 9.36 21.53 19.81
C SER A 460 8.68 20.17 19.68
N LEU A 461 8.68 19.53 18.50
CA LEU A 461 8.12 18.17 18.35
C LEU A 461 8.81 17.19 19.31
N HIS A 462 8.02 16.46 20.10
CA HIS A 462 8.56 15.49 21.05
C HIS A 462 9.27 14.33 20.36
N PHE A 463 8.99 14.11 19.06
CA PHE A 463 9.71 13.18 18.20
C PHE A 463 11.23 13.35 18.29
N PHE A 464 11.73 14.58 18.21
CA PHE A 464 13.15 14.89 18.27
C PHE A 464 13.75 14.58 19.62
N SER A 465 13.03 14.89 20.70
CA SER A 465 13.43 14.64 22.09
C SER A 465 13.64 13.15 22.41
N ARG A 466 13.25 12.23 21.52
CA ARG A 466 13.46 10.78 21.71
C ARG A 466 14.86 10.31 21.30
N PHE A 467 15.60 11.09 20.51
CA PHE A 467 16.90 10.66 19.98
C PHE A 467 17.91 11.80 19.74
N LEU A 468 17.49 13.06 19.57
CA LEU A 468 18.38 14.21 19.45
C LEU A 468 18.94 14.63 20.81
N VAL A 469 19.78 13.75 21.35
CA VAL A 469 20.53 13.96 22.59
C VAL A 469 22.00 14.10 22.21
N GLU A 470 22.64 15.18 22.66
CA GLU A 470 24.05 15.43 22.36
C GLU A 470 24.95 14.36 22.98
N LYS A 471 25.81 13.75 22.16
CA LYS A 471 26.87 12.88 22.66
C LYS A 471 28.12 13.69 22.94
N LYS A 472 28.70 13.52 24.13
CA LYS A 472 29.90 14.27 24.53
C LYS A 472 31.14 13.83 23.73
N THR A 473 31.74 14.76 22.99
CA THR A 473 33.03 14.60 22.33
C THR A 473 34.17 14.38 23.35
N LYS A 474 35.18 13.57 22.99
CA LYS A 474 36.23 13.08 23.91
C LYS A 474 37.64 13.58 23.54
N ILE A 475 37.76 14.77 22.96
CA ILE A 475 39.00 15.41 22.47
C ILE A 475 40.17 15.37 23.50
N ASN A 476 39.89 15.29 24.80
CA ASN A 476 40.90 15.34 25.87
C ASN A 476 41.08 14.04 26.68
N VAL A 477 40.57 12.90 26.22
CA VAL A 477 40.80 11.61 26.90
C VAL A 477 42.17 11.06 26.50
N LYS A 478 43.10 10.99 27.46
CA LYS A 478 44.51 10.51 27.32
C LYS A 478 44.67 9.03 26.92
N SER A 479 43.66 8.41 26.32
CA SER A 479 43.77 7.03 25.83
C SER A 479 44.21 7.07 24.37
N PRO A 480 45.47 6.71 24.04
CA PRO A 480 45.93 6.73 22.66
C PRO A 480 45.11 5.75 21.82
N ILE A 481 44.59 6.22 20.69
CA ILE A 481 44.03 5.31 19.69
C ILE A 481 45.20 4.66 18.98
N LEU A 482 45.32 3.34 19.10
CA LEU A 482 46.40 2.60 18.45
C LEU A 482 46.11 2.47 16.96
N ASN A 483 47.01 3.00 16.13
CA ASN A 483 47.02 2.69 14.72
C ASN A 483 47.52 1.26 14.51
N ILE A 484 46.64 0.34 14.12
CA ILE A 484 46.97 -1.08 14.00
C ILE A 484 47.76 -1.43 12.73
N THR A 485 47.91 -0.50 11.78
CA THR A 485 48.77 -0.73 10.59
C THR A 485 50.25 -0.61 10.93
N GLY A 486 50.60 0.13 11.99
CA GLY A 486 51.98 0.53 12.30
C GLY A 486 52.60 1.49 11.27
N ARG A 487 51.81 2.08 10.37
CA ARG A 487 52.27 2.98 9.29
C ARG A 487 51.76 4.40 9.47
N ASP A 488 52.56 5.41 9.13
CA ASP A 488 52.13 6.81 9.25
C ASP A 488 51.24 7.29 8.09
N ASP A 489 51.39 6.69 6.90
CA ASP A 489 50.67 7.05 5.67
C ASP A 489 49.25 6.48 5.60
N ILE A 490 49.00 5.38 6.32
CA ILE A 490 47.68 4.72 6.40
C ILE A 490 47.39 4.40 7.85
N LYS A 491 46.33 5.02 8.40
CA LYS A 491 45.91 4.78 9.79
C LYS A 491 44.64 3.95 9.82
N LEU A 492 44.70 2.80 10.49
CA LEU A 492 43.55 1.95 10.76
C LEU A 492 43.33 1.88 12.27
N TYR A 493 42.10 2.12 12.69
CA TYR A 493 41.71 2.11 14.08
C TYR A 493 40.65 1.05 14.29
N ASN A 494 40.86 0.17 15.28
CA ASN A 494 39.85 -0.81 15.69
C ASN A 494 39.09 -0.26 16.90
N GLY A 495 37.79 -0.01 16.74
CA GLY A 495 36.92 0.42 17.82
C GLY A 495 35.56 0.90 17.33
N ASP A 496 34.74 1.32 18.29
CA ASP A 496 33.51 2.04 18.00
C ASP A 496 33.82 3.35 17.27
N CYS A 497 33.12 3.59 16.16
CA CYS A 497 33.40 4.71 15.27
C CYS A 497 33.19 6.08 15.94
N PHE A 498 32.18 6.23 16.80
CA PHE A 498 31.98 7.46 17.55
C PHE A 498 33.13 7.68 18.55
N GLU A 499 33.52 6.64 19.27
CA GLU A 499 34.65 6.71 20.21
C GLU A 499 36.00 7.01 19.56
N VAL A 500 36.21 6.54 18.32
CA VAL A 500 37.41 6.84 17.53
C VAL A 500 37.35 8.28 17.01
N LEU A 501 36.29 8.66 16.29
CA LEU A 501 36.17 9.99 15.68
C LEU A 501 36.19 11.10 16.74
N SER A 502 35.55 10.90 17.88
CA SER A 502 35.49 11.89 18.99
C SER A 502 36.82 12.21 19.66
N LYS A 503 37.88 11.45 19.37
CA LYS A 503 39.25 11.70 19.84
C LYS A 503 40.15 12.27 18.73
N LEU A 504 39.69 12.29 17.49
CA LEU A 504 40.44 12.87 16.38
C LEU A 504 40.26 14.40 16.37
N PRO A 505 41.29 15.16 15.95
CA PRO A 505 41.17 16.62 15.82
C PRO A 505 40.05 17.01 14.84
N GLU A 506 39.54 18.23 15.02
CA GLU A 506 38.61 18.84 14.07
C GLU A 506 39.30 19.17 12.74
N SER A 507 38.52 19.26 11.66
CA SER A 507 38.99 19.77 10.36
C SER A 507 40.24 19.06 9.79
N ILE A 508 40.29 17.74 9.86
CA ILE A 508 41.43 16.93 9.38
C ILE A 508 41.15 16.18 8.08
N PHE A 509 39.89 15.83 7.80
CA PHE A 509 39.52 15.04 6.65
C PHE A 509 38.99 15.92 5.51
N ASP A 510 39.45 15.64 4.30
CA ASP A 510 38.91 16.23 3.06
C ASP A 510 37.61 15.53 2.60
N GLY A 511 37.26 14.42 3.24
CA GLY A 511 36.00 13.73 3.01
C GLY A 511 35.93 12.35 3.69
N ALA A 512 34.76 11.71 3.59
CA ALA A 512 34.57 10.33 4.04
C ALA A 512 33.61 9.58 3.13
N ILE A 513 33.82 8.27 3.06
CA ILE A 513 32.95 7.31 2.39
C ILE A 513 32.48 6.32 3.47
N THR A 514 31.18 6.14 3.60
CA THR A 514 30.62 5.26 4.62
C THR A 514 29.39 4.50 4.12
N SER A 515 29.21 3.29 4.65
CA SER A 515 27.99 2.50 4.54
C SER A 515 27.62 2.08 5.97
N PRO A 516 26.95 2.97 6.74
CA PRO A 516 26.62 2.67 8.12
C PRO A 516 25.68 1.47 8.18
N PRO A 517 25.66 0.75 9.32
CA PRO A 517 24.72 -0.32 9.54
C PRO A 517 23.27 0.18 9.38
N TYR A 518 22.41 -0.58 8.71
CA TYR A 518 21.01 -0.18 8.48
C TYR A 518 20.10 -0.76 9.55
N TYR A 519 19.21 0.07 10.09
CA TYR A 519 18.22 -0.38 11.07
C TYR A 519 17.37 -1.53 10.51
N ASN A 520 17.26 -2.61 11.29
CA ASN A 520 16.56 -3.85 10.95
C ASN A 520 17.11 -4.60 9.72
N ALA A 521 18.36 -4.36 9.30
CA ALA A 521 19.03 -5.15 8.27
C ALA A 521 20.01 -6.18 8.87
N LYS A 522 19.79 -7.47 8.58
CA LYS A 522 20.71 -8.60 8.80
C LYS A 522 21.20 -8.77 10.27
N GLU A 523 22.20 -9.63 10.45
CA GLU A 523 22.80 -10.07 11.73
C GLU A 523 23.55 -8.97 12.49
N TYR A 524 23.85 -7.82 11.86
CA TYR A 524 24.63 -6.74 12.48
C TYR A 524 23.79 -5.58 13.02
N SER A 525 22.47 -5.55 12.78
CA SER A 525 21.58 -4.52 13.31
C SER A 525 21.08 -4.91 14.71
N ASN A 526 21.76 -4.40 15.75
CA ASN A 526 21.49 -4.78 17.14
C ASN A 526 20.68 -3.75 17.96
N TRP A 527 20.15 -2.69 17.33
CA TRP A 527 19.33 -1.70 18.03
C TRP A 527 17.96 -2.28 18.39
N LYS A 528 17.55 -2.07 19.65
CA LYS A 528 16.25 -2.52 20.14
C LYS A 528 15.07 -1.79 19.51
N ASN A 529 15.26 -0.52 19.14
CA ASN A 529 14.27 0.29 18.47
C ASN A 529 14.92 1.40 17.61
N ILE A 530 14.11 2.10 16.82
CA ILE A 530 14.56 3.12 15.86
C ILE A 530 15.21 4.33 16.55
N TYR A 531 14.78 4.71 17.75
CA TYR A 531 15.33 5.88 18.44
C TYR A 531 16.75 5.63 18.96
N CYS A 532 17.05 4.40 19.41
CA CYS A 532 18.43 4.00 19.73
C CYS A 532 19.34 4.13 18.50
N TYR A 533 18.85 3.68 17.35
CA TYR A 533 19.58 3.77 16.09
C TYR A 533 19.82 5.23 15.66
N LEU A 534 18.77 6.05 15.66
CA LEU A 534 18.88 7.46 15.28
C LEU A 534 19.80 8.25 16.21
N TYR A 535 19.80 7.96 17.51
CA TYR A 535 20.73 8.57 18.48
C TYR A 535 22.20 8.24 18.14
N ASP A 536 22.49 6.98 17.82
CA ASP A 536 23.85 6.57 17.46
C ASP A 536 24.31 7.18 16.15
N MET A 537 23.45 7.15 15.12
CA MET A 537 23.74 7.77 13.82
C MET A 537 23.94 9.29 13.95
N TYR A 538 23.11 9.97 14.74
CA TYR A 538 23.22 11.40 14.97
C TYR A 538 24.60 11.76 15.54
N GLY A 539 25.01 11.11 16.64
CA GLY A 539 26.32 11.37 17.22
C GLY A 539 27.49 11.03 16.30
N MET A 540 27.40 9.94 15.52
CA MET A 540 28.41 9.59 14.52
C MET A 540 28.54 10.64 13.42
N PHE A 541 27.42 11.15 12.91
CA PHE A 541 27.43 12.19 11.88
C PHE A 541 27.89 13.54 12.43
N GLN A 542 27.59 13.88 13.68
CA GLN A 542 28.15 15.07 14.33
C GLN A 542 29.68 15.00 14.39
N GLU A 543 30.25 13.88 14.81
CA GLU A 543 31.71 13.71 14.87
C GLU A 543 32.35 13.66 13.48
N THR A 544 31.68 13.03 12.51
CA THR A 544 32.11 13.04 11.11
C THR A 544 32.18 14.47 10.59
N TYR A 545 31.10 15.25 10.75
CA TYR A 545 31.04 16.65 10.34
C TYR A 545 32.11 17.49 11.02
N ARG A 546 32.30 17.36 12.34
CA ARG A 546 33.35 18.07 13.09
C ARG A 546 34.76 17.80 12.55
N THR A 547 35.02 16.57 12.11
CA THR A 547 36.34 16.18 11.60
C THR A 547 36.62 16.61 10.16
N PHE A 548 35.63 17.17 9.46
CA PHE A 548 35.77 17.60 8.07
C PHE A 548 36.30 19.02 7.97
N LYS A 549 37.14 19.25 6.96
CA LYS A 549 37.46 20.61 6.51
C LYS A 549 36.27 21.21 5.77
N ASP A 550 36.20 22.53 5.74
CA ASP A 550 35.24 23.26 4.91
C ASP A 550 35.36 22.82 3.44
N GLY A 551 34.22 22.47 2.83
CA GLY A 551 34.15 21.96 1.46
C GLY A 551 34.46 20.46 1.29
N GLY A 552 34.66 19.72 2.39
CA GLY A 552 34.91 18.28 2.33
C GLY A 552 33.73 17.46 1.78
N TYR A 553 34.02 16.32 1.16
CA TYR A 553 33.01 15.48 0.49
C TYR A 553 32.53 14.34 1.38
N PHE A 554 31.21 14.15 1.49
CA PHE A 554 30.63 13.02 2.21
C PHE A 554 29.86 12.09 1.27
N SER A 555 30.29 10.84 1.17
CA SER A 555 29.57 9.80 0.43
C SER A 555 28.95 8.80 1.40
N LEU A 556 27.62 8.79 1.44
CA LEU A 556 26.83 7.89 2.28
C LEU A 556 26.13 6.86 1.41
N THR A 557 26.46 5.58 1.60
CA THR A 557 25.69 4.46 1.04
C THR A 557 24.59 4.09 2.02
N PHE A 558 23.34 4.12 1.58
CA PHE A 558 22.19 3.78 2.42
C PHE A 558 21.21 2.80 1.75
N LEU A 559 20.60 1.91 2.52
CA LEU A 559 19.55 1.02 2.01
C LEU A 559 18.21 1.76 1.96
N ILE A 560 17.69 1.95 0.75
CA ILE A 560 16.43 2.66 0.43
C ILE A 560 15.16 2.04 1.09
N ILE A 561 15.25 0.84 1.67
CA ILE A 561 14.12 0.15 2.34
C ILE A 561 13.54 0.94 3.53
N LEU A 562 14.26 1.95 4.05
CA LEU A 562 13.76 2.86 5.09
C LEU A 562 12.95 4.05 4.56
N ILE A 563 12.94 4.33 3.24
CA ILE A 563 12.27 5.51 2.65
C ILE A 563 11.28 5.16 1.54
N MET A 564 11.36 4.00 0.87
CA MET A 564 10.50 3.77 -0.31
C MET A 564 9.90 2.37 -0.36
N LYS A 565 8.57 2.31 -0.37
CA LYS A 565 7.79 1.28 -1.07
C LYS A 565 6.64 1.94 -1.83
N THR A 566 6.95 2.44 -3.03
CA THR A 566 5.94 2.69 -4.07
C THR A 566 5.50 1.35 -4.67
N GLN A 567 4.21 1.01 -4.49
CA GLN A 567 3.52 0.05 -5.36
C GLN A 567 2.93 0.84 -6.54
N LEU A 568 3.72 1.05 -7.59
CA LEU A 568 3.22 1.36 -8.93
C LEU A 568 3.22 0.04 -9.73
N SER A 569 2.21 -0.81 -9.53
CA SER A 569 2.05 -2.01 -10.38
C SER A 569 0.63 -2.57 -10.47
N SER A 570 -0.40 -1.81 -10.13
CA SER A 570 -1.78 -2.32 -10.15
C SER A 570 -2.76 -1.44 -10.93
N LEU A 571 -2.40 -0.82 -12.04
CA LEU A 571 -3.36 -0.08 -12.88
C LEU A 571 -3.47 -0.68 -14.30
N LYS A 572 -4.65 -0.54 -14.89
CA LYS A 572 -5.08 -1.15 -16.17
C LYS A 572 -4.31 -0.53 -17.34
N TRP A 573 -3.94 -1.36 -18.31
CA TRP A 573 -3.12 -1.00 -19.47
C TRP A 573 -3.99 -0.95 -20.72
N GLU A 574 -3.74 0.00 -21.62
CA GLU A 574 -4.38 -0.01 -22.94
C GLU A 574 -4.04 -1.29 -23.71
N LYS A 575 -5.05 -1.93 -24.31
CA LYS A 575 -4.87 -3.04 -25.26
C LYS A 575 -4.35 -2.44 -26.57
N ASN A 576 -3.19 -2.87 -27.05
CA ASN A 576 -2.81 -2.61 -28.44
C ASN A 576 -3.54 -3.64 -29.31
N ALA A 577 -4.12 -3.16 -30.41
CA ALA A 577 -4.48 -3.98 -31.56
C ALA A 577 -3.24 -4.61 -32.21
#